data_AF-A0A6J8DV10-F1
#
_entry.id   AF-A0A6J8DV10-F1
#
_cell.length_a   1.000
_cell.length_b   1.000
_cell.length_c   1.000
_cell.angle_alpha   90.00
_cell.angle_beta   90.00
_cell.angle_gamma   90.00
#
_symmetry.space_group_name_H-M   'P 1'
#
loop_
_entity.id
_entity.type
_entity.pdbx_description
1 polymer ?
#
loop_
_entity_poly.entity_id
_entity_poly.type
_entity_poly.pdbx_seq_one_letter_code
_entity_poly.pdbx_strand_id
1 'polypeptide(L)'
;MLAGTLAEASSDNNLDPTFRTHKIKTEIENPINRDDDEQHNRYVQANNFGMGTDSLLMLYKSVLRSVLDYGCQAFNSASITVKSKLDIIQAKGLRILLGAHKSTLIETILAESGEMPLQLRRDHLSLKYYARTKQNPSNPVNQLVDDCIEYQIYNHKWNDHNIPYRFRFQNLIKDNDLEKIKLVTKNIQDPPPRIIGQAKTSSNIKDSISKKENPHIIKAKALEYIDNAYKYHLKIYTDGSKDPASGKTGYAFIIPSKLIASYKRTSDNLSVYTTEMTAMYQSLKCLPSQTEKYRSKTIEWIPAHVGILGNEQVDKLAKLALRYDKIDLNMSISANEFIAITTALYKKKWQARWDNTCSLWSRSINNTVNKKPTFYQGNRYHTKTITRLRFGTTLLPGQLGQYILNVSPICNTSGIKEDIEHVLVTCINHSQARQNLQANLDKVQIQNIDTKILLDPPKDKQQYVWSCLVQYLTEIDYHKFILVLKKVI
;
A
#
# COMPACT_ATOMS: atom_id res chain seq x y z
N MET A 1 22.04 16.10 -15.31
CA MET A 1 22.96 16.30 -14.17
C MET A 1 22.57 15.41 -12.99
N LEU A 2 21.52 15.70 -12.20
CA LEU A 2 21.11 14.89 -11.03
C LEU A 2 20.98 13.36 -11.25
N ALA A 3 20.52 12.92 -12.42
CA ALA A 3 20.40 11.50 -12.74
C ALA A 3 21.76 10.82 -13.04
N GLY A 4 22.76 11.57 -13.50
CA GLY A 4 24.12 11.07 -13.72
C GLY A 4 24.91 10.96 -12.42
N THR A 5 24.80 11.98 -11.56
CA THR A 5 25.46 12.02 -10.25
C THR A 5 24.91 10.94 -9.28
N LEU A 6 23.59 10.73 -9.26
CA LEU A 6 22.98 9.69 -8.44
C LEU A 6 23.29 8.25 -8.93
N ALA A 7 23.57 8.07 -10.22
CA ALA A 7 23.98 6.79 -10.78
C ALA A 7 25.41 6.43 -10.37
N GLU A 8 26.35 7.38 -10.43
CA GLU A 8 27.74 7.19 -9.98
C GLU A 8 27.86 6.94 -8.47
N ALA A 9 26.99 7.56 -7.65
CA ALA A 9 26.96 7.30 -6.21
C ALA A 9 26.42 5.89 -5.85
N SER A 10 25.68 5.25 -6.77
CA SER A 10 25.06 3.94 -6.55
C SER A 10 25.91 2.75 -7.03
N SER A 11 26.85 2.98 -7.95
CA SER A 11 27.68 1.92 -8.56
C SER A 11 28.87 1.48 -7.69
N ASP A 12 29.19 2.22 -6.63
CA ASP A 12 30.41 1.99 -5.85
C ASP A 12 30.10 1.20 -4.57
N ASN A 13 30.19 -0.14 -4.66
CA ASN A 13 29.77 -1.09 -3.60
C ASN A 13 30.73 -1.19 -2.40
N ASN A 14 31.85 -0.49 -2.42
CA ASN A 14 32.88 -0.56 -1.38
C ASN A 14 32.89 0.61 -0.38
N LEU A 15 31.92 1.55 -0.45
CA LEU A 15 31.87 2.72 0.44
C LEU A 15 30.89 2.54 1.61
N ASP A 16 31.32 2.99 2.79
CA ASP A 16 30.57 3.02 4.06
C ASP A 16 29.17 3.68 3.88
N PRO A 17 28.09 3.08 4.42
CA PRO A 17 26.73 3.64 4.37
C PRO A 17 26.61 5.09 4.87
N THR A 18 27.39 5.49 5.87
CA THR A 18 27.40 6.87 6.37
C THR A 18 28.00 7.84 5.34
N PHE A 19 29.01 7.40 4.59
CA PHE A 19 29.63 8.17 3.51
C PHE A 19 28.72 8.28 2.27
N ARG A 20 27.98 7.21 1.93
CA ARG A 20 26.91 7.27 0.90
C ARG A 20 25.83 8.29 1.28
N THR A 21 25.40 8.29 2.54
CA THR A 21 24.40 9.23 3.05
C THR A 21 24.92 10.65 3.07
N HIS A 22 26.20 10.85 3.41
CA HIS A 22 26.85 12.16 3.38
C HIS A 22 27.00 12.67 1.93
N LYS A 23 27.49 11.84 0.99
CA LYS A 23 27.65 12.17 -0.43
C LYS A 23 26.30 12.46 -1.12
N ILE A 24 25.26 11.67 -0.83
CA ILE A 24 23.89 11.94 -1.29
C ILE A 24 23.34 13.21 -0.64
N LYS A 25 23.61 13.44 0.65
CA LYS A 25 23.25 14.68 1.32
C LYS A 25 23.95 15.88 0.69
N THR A 26 25.26 15.84 0.40
CA THR A 26 25.98 16.93 -0.30
C THR A 26 25.56 17.05 -1.77
N GLU A 27 25.22 15.98 -2.48
CA GLU A 27 24.74 16.08 -3.87
C GLU A 27 23.28 16.51 -3.99
N ILE A 28 22.48 16.31 -2.93
CA ILE A 28 21.15 16.92 -2.79
C ILE A 28 21.29 18.36 -2.28
N GLU A 29 22.21 18.66 -1.35
CA GLU A 29 22.44 19.97 -0.73
C GLU A 29 23.22 20.97 -1.60
N ASN A 30 24.11 20.52 -2.49
CA ASN A 30 24.92 21.40 -3.36
C ASN A 30 24.11 22.08 -4.47
N PRO A 31 23.08 21.45 -5.07
CA PRO A 31 22.05 22.18 -5.80
C PRO A 31 21.28 23.12 -4.87
N ILE A 32 20.87 22.66 -3.68
CA ILE A 32 20.04 23.42 -2.72
C ILE A 32 20.62 24.79 -2.31
N ASN A 33 21.95 24.98 -2.33
CA ASN A 33 22.59 26.27 -1.99
C ASN A 33 23.01 27.12 -3.20
N ARG A 34 22.89 26.62 -4.44
CA ARG A 34 23.15 27.40 -5.67
C ARG A 34 21.87 27.77 -6.43
N ASP A 35 20.71 27.35 -5.93
CA ASP A 35 19.47 27.24 -6.72
C ASP A 35 18.41 28.34 -6.48
N ASP A 36 18.77 29.46 -5.84
CA ASP A 36 17.77 30.50 -5.57
C ASP A 36 17.37 31.32 -6.82
N ASP A 37 18.23 31.48 -7.84
CA ASP A 37 17.89 32.36 -8.99
C ASP A 37 18.21 31.80 -10.40
N GLU A 38 19.30 31.07 -10.61
CA GLU A 38 19.75 30.73 -11.98
C GLU A 38 19.10 29.46 -12.59
N GLN A 39 18.55 28.56 -11.76
CA GLN A 39 18.08 27.26 -12.25
C GLN A 39 16.74 27.33 -13.00
N HIS A 40 15.90 28.35 -12.76
CA HIS A 40 14.59 28.38 -13.42
C HIS A 40 14.72 28.62 -14.94
N ASN A 41 15.73 29.38 -15.38
CA ASN A 41 15.99 29.60 -16.82
C ASN A 41 16.53 28.34 -17.52
N ARG A 42 17.33 27.51 -16.83
CA ARG A 42 17.68 26.16 -17.35
C ARG A 42 16.52 25.17 -17.27
N TYR A 43 15.60 25.33 -16.32
CA TYR A 43 14.41 24.48 -16.14
C TYR A 43 13.37 24.60 -17.27
N VAL A 44 13.32 25.75 -17.95
CA VAL A 44 12.43 25.95 -19.13
C VAL A 44 13.10 25.46 -20.42
N GLN A 45 14.44 25.46 -20.50
CA GLN A 45 15.19 24.97 -21.67
C GLN A 45 15.53 23.46 -21.61
N ALA A 46 15.58 22.83 -20.44
CA ALA A 46 15.86 21.39 -20.30
C ALA A 46 14.62 20.49 -20.51
N ASN A 47 13.66 20.95 -21.30
CA ASN A 47 12.28 20.48 -21.28
C ASN A 47 11.97 19.25 -22.14
N ASN A 48 12.94 18.49 -22.66
CA ASN A 48 12.64 17.31 -23.51
C ASN A 48 13.24 15.97 -23.07
N PHE A 49 14.12 15.93 -22.05
CA PHE A 49 14.76 14.69 -21.60
C PHE A 49 14.96 14.67 -20.08
N GLY A 50 13.95 14.24 -19.33
CA GLY A 50 14.02 14.07 -17.88
C GLY A 50 13.25 12.84 -17.41
N MET A 51 13.68 12.25 -16.29
CA MET A 51 12.99 11.10 -15.68
C MET A 51 11.56 11.47 -15.28
N GLY A 52 10.60 10.60 -15.60
CA GLY A 52 9.21 10.75 -15.20
C GLY A 52 9.02 10.71 -13.68
N THR A 53 7.93 11.29 -13.19
CA THR A 53 7.61 11.36 -11.74
C THR A 53 7.55 9.97 -11.10
N ASP A 54 7.03 8.97 -11.81
CA ASP A 54 7.04 7.57 -11.35
C ASP A 54 8.47 7.03 -11.11
N SER A 55 9.39 7.30 -12.05
CA SER A 55 10.79 6.90 -11.94
C SER A 55 11.50 7.62 -10.80
N LEU A 56 11.23 8.91 -10.62
CA LEU A 56 11.75 9.68 -9.47
C LEU A 56 11.20 9.14 -8.15
N LEU A 57 9.93 8.71 -8.10
CA LEU A 57 9.34 8.14 -6.90
C LEU A 57 9.91 6.78 -6.59
N MET A 58 10.18 5.97 -7.62
CA MET A 58 10.92 4.73 -7.47
C MET A 58 12.32 4.98 -6.88
N LEU A 59 13.04 6.00 -7.38
CA LEU A 59 14.36 6.38 -6.88
C LEU A 59 14.33 6.89 -5.44
N TYR A 60 13.35 7.75 -5.10
CA TYR A 60 13.11 8.17 -3.71
C TYR A 60 12.92 6.96 -2.79
N LYS A 61 12.12 5.98 -3.23
CA LYS A 61 11.82 4.78 -2.45
C LYS A 61 13.04 3.87 -2.27
N SER A 62 13.90 3.74 -3.29
CA SER A 62 15.06 2.87 -3.27
C SER A 62 16.25 3.48 -2.53
N VAL A 63 16.41 4.81 -2.56
CA VAL A 63 17.57 5.52 -1.99
C VAL A 63 17.23 6.22 -0.68
N LEU A 64 16.30 7.19 -0.70
CA LEU A 64 16.06 8.02 0.47
C LEU A 64 15.23 7.28 1.53
N ARG A 65 14.13 6.66 1.11
CA ARG A 65 13.23 5.95 2.03
C ARG A 65 13.89 4.71 2.63
N SER A 66 14.72 3.99 1.87
CA SER A 66 15.44 2.82 2.39
C SER A 66 16.40 3.21 3.52
N VAL A 67 17.09 4.35 3.42
CA VAL A 67 17.93 4.91 4.48
C VAL A 67 17.10 5.36 5.68
N LEU A 68 15.96 6.02 5.45
CA LEU A 68 15.05 6.43 6.54
C LEU A 68 14.44 5.22 7.28
N ASP A 69 14.28 4.08 6.61
CA ASP A 69 13.78 2.85 7.20
C ASP A 69 14.86 2.05 7.95
N TYR A 70 16.11 2.17 7.51
CA TYR A 70 17.22 1.39 8.01
C TYR A 70 17.50 1.68 9.49
N GLY A 71 17.40 0.66 10.34
CA GLY A 71 17.66 0.80 11.78
C GLY A 71 16.64 1.64 12.54
N CYS A 72 15.45 1.92 11.97
CA CYS A 72 14.45 2.76 12.63
C CYS A 72 13.97 2.22 13.98
N GLN A 73 14.04 0.92 14.21
CA GLN A 73 13.77 0.29 15.50
C GLN A 73 14.71 0.84 16.59
N ALA A 74 15.99 1.01 16.25
CA ALA A 74 17.02 1.51 17.15
C ALA A 74 16.86 3.01 17.38
N PHE A 75 16.85 3.83 16.32
CA PHE A 75 16.86 5.29 16.49
C PHE A 75 15.49 5.90 16.85
N ASN A 76 14.38 5.14 16.85
CA ASN A 76 13.06 5.70 17.19
C ASN A 76 12.93 6.13 18.68
N SER A 77 13.91 5.80 19.53
CA SER A 77 14.10 6.40 20.87
C SER A 77 14.71 7.81 20.83
N ALA A 78 15.14 8.31 19.69
CA ALA A 78 15.62 9.69 19.56
C ALA A 78 14.50 10.71 19.89
N SER A 79 14.91 11.91 20.29
CA SER A 79 14.00 12.99 20.64
C SER A 79 13.08 13.36 19.47
N ILE A 80 11.90 13.90 19.80
CA ILE A 80 10.92 14.37 18.81
C ILE A 80 11.59 15.36 17.85
N THR A 81 12.38 16.32 18.36
CA THR A 81 13.09 17.31 17.55
C THR A 81 14.00 16.69 16.49
N VAL A 82 14.74 15.62 16.83
CA VAL A 82 15.60 14.91 15.87
C VAL A 82 14.74 14.17 14.83
N LYS A 83 13.68 13.48 15.28
CA LYS A 83 12.76 12.77 14.37
C LYS A 83 12.04 13.73 13.42
N SER A 84 11.66 14.93 13.87
CA SER A 84 11.05 15.97 13.03
C SER A 84 11.98 16.46 11.93
N LYS A 85 13.30 16.46 12.13
CA LYS A 85 14.25 16.76 11.04
C LYS A 85 14.17 15.73 9.92
N LEU A 86 13.90 14.46 10.22
CA LEU A 86 13.70 13.42 9.22
C LEU A 86 12.39 13.61 8.44
N ASP A 87 11.32 14.04 9.13
CA ASP A 87 10.05 14.38 8.49
C ASP A 87 10.24 15.54 7.49
N ILE A 88 11.06 16.54 7.84
CA ILE A 88 11.44 17.64 6.95
C ILE A 88 12.22 17.11 5.73
N ILE A 89 13.17 16.19 5.91
CA ILE A 89 13.93 15.58 4.80
C ILE A 89 13.02 14.80 3.86
N GLN A 90 12.12 13.97 4.40
CA GLN A 90 11.10 13.28 3.60
C GLN A 90 10.25 14.28 2.80
N ALA A 91 9.72 15.30 3.47
CA ALA A 91 8.88 16.30 2.83
C ALA A 91 9.65 17.05 1.73
N LYS A 92 10.90 17.47 1.98
CA LYS A 92 11.74 18.15 0.99
C LYS A 92 11.95 17.30 -0.26
N GLY A 93 12.34 16.03 -0.09
CA GLY A 93 12.54 15.12 -1.22
C GLY A 93 11.29 14.94 -2.07
N LEU A 94 10.14 14.75 -1.42
CA LEU A 94 8.85 14.60 -2.10
C LEU A 94 8.35 15.90 -2.74
N ARG A 95 8.60 17.07 -2.13
CA ARG A 95 8.28 18.38 -2.73
C ARG A 95 8.99 18.57 -4.06
N ILE A 96 10.30 18.30 -4.11
CA ILE A 96 11.12 18.46 -5.32
C ILE A 96 10.61 17.54 -6.42
N LEU A 97 10.33 16.29 -6.06
CA LEU A 97 9.84 15.26 -6.96
C LEU A 97 8.50 15.64 -7.59
N LEU A 98 7.53 16.03 -6.76
CA LEU A 98 6.16 16.39 -7.16
C LEU A 98 6.06 17.81 -7.73
N GLY A 99 7.11 18.62 -7.56
CA GLY A 99 7.07 20.05 -7.88
C GLY A 99 6.17 20.86 -6.95
N ALA A 100 5.93 20.40 -5.71
CA ALA A 100 5.08 21.09 -4.75
C ALA A 100 5.66 22.46 -4.34
N HIS A 101 4.80 23.42 -3.99
CA HIS A 101 5.23 24.71 -3.45
C HIS A 101 5.76 24.55 -2.02
N LYS A 102 6.57 25.49 -1.50
CA LYS A 102 7.12 25.44 -0.13
C LYS A 102 6.04 25.49 0.97
N SER A 103 4.89 26.11 0.68
CA SER A 103 3.77 26.20 1.62
C SER A 103 2.80 25.00 1.57
N THR A 104 2.94 24.07 0.61
CA THR A 104 2.08 22.87 0.55
C THR A 104 2.17 22.08 1.85
N LEU A 105 1.06 21.62 2.39
CA LEU A 105 1.06 20.86 3.64
C LEU A 105 1.78 19.51 3.46
N ILE A 106 2.55 19.10 4.47
CA ILE A 106 3.30 17.83 4.45
C ILE A 106 2.35 16.65 4.23
N GLU A 107 1.21 16.63 4.93
CA GLU A 107 0.21 15.57 4.79
C GLU A 107 -0.29 15.45 3.34
N THR A 108 -0.48 16.57 2.64
CA THR A 108 -0.91 16.57 1.24
C THR A 108 0.14 15.97 0.32
N ILE A 109 1.42 16.28 0.57
CA ILE A 109 2.55 15.72 -0.18
C ILE A 109 2.65 14.20 0.05
N LEU A 110 2.45 13.75 1.29
CA LEU A 110 2.47 12.35 1.68
C LEU A 110 1.33 11.56 1.03
N ALA A 111 0.10 12.09 1.06
CA ALA A 111 -1.06 11.45 0.45
C ALA A 111 -0.94 11.33 -1.07
N GLU A 112 -0.48 12.39 -1.74
CA GLU A 112 -0.32 12.41 -3.20
C GLU A 112 0.82 11.50 -3.70
N SER A 113 1.90 11.38 -2.92
CA SER A 113 3.01 10.47 -3.25
C SER A 113 2.77 9.02 -2.84
N GLY A 114 1.73 8.76 -2.05
CA GLY A 114 1.49 7.44 -1.47
C GLY A 114 2.53 7.04 -0.43
N GLU A 115 3.14 8.01 0.26
CA GLU A 115 4.14 7.78 1.32
C GLU A 115 3.55 8.03 2.70
N MET A 116 3.70 7.05 3.58
CA MET A 116 3.21 7.13 4.95
C MET A 116 4.08 8.08 5.80
N PRO A 117 3.48 8.87 6.72
CA PRO A 117 4.22 9.65 7.71
C PRO A 117 5.25 8.78 8.45
N LEU A 118 6.48 9.28 8.64
CA LEU A 118 7.56 8.43 9.15
C LEU A 118 7.25 7.83 10.52
N GLN A 119 6.55 8.53 11.41
CA GLN A 119 6.17 7.95 12.70
C GLN A 119 5.36 6.66 12.54
N LEU A 120 4.25 6.72 11.79
CA LEU A 120 3.42 5.55 11.50
C LEU A 120 4.21 4.46 10.77
N ARG A 121 5.12 4.85 9.87
CA ARG A 121 5.97 3.92 9.14
C ARG A 121 6.95 3.18 10.07
N ARG A 122 7.62 3.87 10.98
CA ARG A 122 8.56 3.28 11.96
C ARG A 122 7.86 2.30 12.89
N ASP A 123 6.66 2.65 13.34
CA ASP A 123 5.87 1.80 14.22
C ASP A 123 5.43 0.52 13.48
N HIS A 124 4.93 0.63 12.25
CA HIS A 124 4.64 -0.53 11.40
C HIS A 124 5.88 -1.39 11.12
N LEU A 125 7.03 -0.77 10.82
CA LEU A 125 8.29 -1.50 10.61
C LEU A 125 8.79 -2.20 11.88
N SER A 126 8.52 -1.64 13.07
CA SER A 126 8.85 -2.27 14.35
C SER A 126 8.01 -3.53 14.56
N LEU A 127 6.71 -3.50 14.26
CA LEU A 127 5.84 -4.68 14.31
C LEU A 127 6.24 -5.75 13.28
N LYS A 128 6.61 -5.33 12.07
CA LYS A 128 7.12 -6.25 11.03
C LYS A 128 8.42 -6.91 11.45
N TYR A 129 9.32 -6.16 12.09
CA TYR A 129 10.58 -6.68 12.60
C TYR A 129 10.31 -7.72 13.69
N TYR A 130 9.46 -7.41 14.67
CA TYR A 130 9.05 -8.34 15.71
C TYR A 130 8.45 -9.64 15.17
N ALA A 131 7.53 -9.54 14.20
CA ALA A 131 6.90 -10.72 13.60
C ALA A 131 7.94 -11.69 13.03
N ARG A 132 9.01 -11.14 12.44
CA ARG A 132 10.11 -11.91 11.87
C ARG A 132 11.06 -12.47 12.92
N THR A 133 11.36 -11.74 13.99
CA THR A 133 12.26 -12.24 15.05
C THR A 133 11.60 -13.34 15.86
N LYS A 134 10.30 -13.22 16.16
CA LYS A 134 9.54 -14.25 16.90
C LYS A 134 9.39 -15.58 16.16
N GLN A 135 9.55 -15.59 14.83
CA GLN A 135 9.58 -16.86 14.09
C GLN A 135 10.78 -17.73 14.45
N ASN A 136 11.89 -17.14 14.91
CA ASN A 136 13.07 -17.88 15.34
C ASN A 136 13.26 -17.67 16.84
N PRO A 137 12.90 -18.65 17.70
CA PRO A 137 13.06 -18.53 19.14
C PRO A 137 14.50 -18.16 19.55
N SER A 138 15.51 -18.68 18.84
CA SER A 138 16.93 -18.44 19.11
C SER A 138 17.44 -17.07 18.64
N ASN A 139 16.58 -16.19 18.12
CA ASN A 139 16.99 -14.86 17.71
C ASN A 139 17.41 -14.03 18.95
N PRO A 140 18.61 -13.43 18.97
CA PRO A 140 19.11 -12.68 20.14
C PRO A 140 18.23 -11.48 20.52
N VAL A 141 17.49 -10.91 19.56
CA VAL A 141 16.54 -9.82 19.82
C VAL A 141 15.40 -10.27 20.73
N ASN A 142 15.02 -11.55 20.71
CA ASN A 142 13.97 -12.04 21.60
C ASN A 142 14.39 -11.91 23.07
N GLN A 143 15.67 -12.11 23.40
CA GLN A 143 16.18 -11.88 24.76
C GLN A 143 16.02 -10.41 25.17
N LEU A 144 16.31 -9.46 24.27
CA LEU A 144 16.13 -8.02 24.54
C LEU A 144 14.66 -7.61 24.71
N VAL A 145 13.76 -8.26 23.96
CA VAL A 145 12.31 -7.96 24.02
C VAL A 145 11.63 -8.68 25.18
N ASP A 146 12.09 -9.88 25.56
CA ASP A 146 11.43 -10.75 26.54
C ASP A 146 12.06 -10.69 27.94
N ASP A 147 13.38 -10.46 28.06
CA ASP A 147 14.17 -10.42 29.31
C ASP A 147 15.20 -9.27 29.34
N CYS A 148 14.74 -8.03 29.55
CA CYS A 148 15.57 -6.83 29.53
C CYS A 148 15.99 -6.52 30.97
N ILE A 149 17.27 -6.67 31.30
CA ILE A 149 17.82 -6.44 32.65
C ILE A 149 17.60 -4.99 33.12
N GLU A 150 17.54 -4.04 32.18
CA GLU A 150 17.26 -2.63 32.43
C GLU A 150 15.85 -2.41 33.02
N TYR A 151 14.92 -3.34 32.80
CA TYR A 151 13.59 -3.38 33.44
C TYR A 151 13.72 -3.54 34.96
N GLN A 152 14.62 -4.42 35.41
CA GLN A 152 14.80 -4.74 36.83
C GLN A 152 15.50 -3.59 37.59
N ILE A 153 16.33 -2.81 36.89
CA ILE A 153 17.19 -1.79 37.49
C ILE A 153 16.49 -0.42 37.56
N TYR A 154 15.70 -0.04 36.56
CA TYR A 154 15.24 1.36 36.38
C TYR A 154 13.75 1.60 36.65
N ASN A 155 13.13 0.78 37.50
CA ASN A 155 11.74 0.90 37.99
C ASN A 155 11.25 2.37 38.02
N HIS A 156 10.54 2.77 36.95
CA HIS A 156 9.80 4.04 36.82
C HIS A 156 10.58 5.37 36.67
N LYS A 157 11.87 5.40 36.34
CA LYS A 157 12.63 6.67 36.15
C LYS A 157 12.76 7.17 34.70
N TRP A 158 12.11 6.52 33.73
CA TRP A 158 12.21 6.93 32.33
C TRP A 158 11.15 7.97 31.98
N ASN A 159 11.58 9.13 31.48
CA ASN A 159 10.67 10.05 30.79
C ASN A 159 10.17 9.39 29.49
N ASP A 160 8.96 9.74 29.04
CA ASP A 160 8.29 9.16 27.86
C ASP A 160 9.13 9.13 26.57
N HIS A 161 10.20 9.93 26.53
CA HIS A 161 11.06 10.15 25.38
C HIS A 161 12.27 9.21 25.29
N ASN A 162 12.74 8.63 26.40
CA ASN A 162 13.97 7.82 26.45
C ASN A 162 13.69 6.36 26.84
N ILE A 163 12.52 5.86 26.48
CA ILE A 163 12.12 4.52 26.87
C ILE A 163 12.87 3.47 26.03
N PRO A 164 13.47 2.42 26.64
CA PRO A 164 14.12 1.32 25.93
C PRO A 164 13.21 0.67 24.88
N TYR A 165 13.82 0.04 23.87
CA TYR A 165 13.11 -0.53 22.72
C TYR A 165 11.98 -1.49 23.13
N ARG A 166 12.22 -2.35 24.13
CA ARG A 166 11.22 -3.29 24.67
C ARG A 166 9.92 -2.61 25.08
N PHE A 167 10.00 -1.56 25.88
CA PHE A 167 8.80 -0.90 26.39
C PHE A 167 8.07 -0.13 25.31
N ARG A 168 8.80 0.58 24.43
CA ARG A 168 8.21 1.22 23.25
C ARG A 168 7.43 0.18 22.44
N PHE A 169 8.00 -1.00 22.30
CA PHE A 169 7.38 -2.12 21.61
C PHE A 169 6.17 -2.70 22.36
N GLN A 170 6.25 -2.89 23.69
CA GLN A 170 5.12 -3.37 24.49
C GLN A 170 3.94 -2.39 24.46
N ASN A 171 4.21 -1.09 24.59
CA ASN A 171 3.20 -0.05 24.39
C ASN A 171 2.63 -0.14 22.99
N LEU A 172 3.48 -0.31 21.97
CA LEU A 172 3.00 -0.51 20.60
C LEU A 172 2.11 -1.73 20.44
N ILE A 173 2.36 -2.84 21.14
CA ILE A 173 1.47 -4.01 21.12
C ILE A 173 0.15 -3.70 21.83
N LYS A 174 0.19 -3.03 22.98
CA LYS A 174 -0.97 -2.62 23.78
C LYS A 174 -1.86 -1.62 23.06
N ASP A 175 -1.29 -0.51 22.57
CA ASP A 175 -1.96 0.59 21.85
C ASP A 175 -2.59 0.16 20.51
N ASN A 176 -2.33 -1.08 20.08
CA ASN A 176 -2.88 -1.67 18.87
C ASN A 176 -3.69 -2.95 19.15
N ASP A 177 -3.96 -3.29 20.42
CA ASP A 177 -4.70 -4.48 20.86
C ASP A 177 -4.14 -5.81 20.31
N LEU A 178 -2.81 -5.90 20.16
CA LEU A 178 -2.14 -7.05 19.54
C LEU A 178 -1.71 -8.13 20.55
N GLU A 179 -1.93 -7.93 21.85
CA GLU A 179 -1.49 -8.84 22.93
C GLU A 179 -2.09 -10.25 22.81
N LYS A 180 -3.31 -10.36 22.30
CA LYS A 180 -4.03 -11.63 22.17
C LYS A 180 -3.52 -12.48 20.99
N ILE A 181 -2.74 -11.88 20.10
CA ILE A 181 -2.28 -12.53 18.87
C ILE A 181 -1.02 -13.36 19.16
N LYS A 182 -1.16 -14.69 19.08
CA LYS A 182 -0.04 -15.62 19.22
C LYS A 182 0.62 -15.84 17.86
N LEU A 183 1.93 -15.61 17.76
CA LEU A 183 2.72 -15.87 16.57
C LEU A 183 3.22 -17.31 16.53
N VAL A 184 3.27 -17.89 15.33
CA VAL A 184 3.91 -19.19 15.09
C VAL A 184 5.43 -19.04 15.21
N THR A 185 6.03 -19.84 16.08
CA THR A 185 7.47 -20.08 16.13
C THR A 185 7.83 -21.23 15.18
N LYS A 186 8.85 -21.06 14.33
CA LYS A 186 9.37 -22.18 13.53
C LYS A 186 10.07 -23.15 14.47
N ASN A 187 9.77 -24.44 14.31
CA ASN A 187 10.55 -25.48 14.97
C ASN A 187 11.75 -25.80 14.08
N ILE A 188 12.98 -25.65 14.60
CA ILE A 188 14.21 -25.87 13.82
C ILE A 188 14.38 -27.36 13.45
N GLN A 189 13.60 -28.25 14.09
CA GLN A 189 13.62 -29.70 13.91
C GLN A 189 12.70 -30.24 12.80
N ASP A 190 11.97 -29.39 12.07
CA ASP A 190 11.15 -29.89 10.96
C ASP A 190 12.07 -30.53 9.90
N PRO A 191 11.89 -31.83 9.57
CA PRO A 191 12.73 -32.48 8.57
C PRO A 191 12.62 -31.74 7.25
N PRO A 192 13.72 -31.61 6.48
CA PRO A 192 13.68 -30.90 5.21
C PRO A 192 12.57 -31.49 4.31
N PRO A 193 11.84 -30.65 3.54
CA PRO A 193 10.69 -31.08 2.74
C PRO A 193 10.94 -32.25 1.78
N ARG A 194 12.22 -32.55 1.51
CA ARG A 194 12.70 -33.61 0.63
C ARG A 194 12.64 -35.01 1.26
N ILE A 195 12.53 -35.12 2.60
CA ILE A 195 12.55 -36.41 3.33
C ILE A 195 11.13 -37.00 3.48
N ILE A 196 10.08 -36.21 3.26
CA ILE A 196 8.69 -36.66 3.39
C ILE A 196 8.19 -37.14 2.02
N GLY A 197 7.65 -38.37 1.95
CA GLY A 197 7.00 -38.89 0.75
C GLY A 197 5.96 -37.90 0.22
N GLN A 198 6.20 -37.33 -0.96
CA GLN A 198 5.41 -36.21 -1.47
C GLN A 198 4.07 -36.70 -2.02
N ALA A 199 2.98 -36.04 -1.60
CA ALA A 199 1.69 -36.19 -2.27
C ALA A 199 1.82 -35.64 -3.70
N LYS A 200 1.26 -36.35 -4.69
CA LYS A 200 1.24 -35.87 -6.07
C LYS A 200 0.19 -34.76 -6.18
N THR A 201 0.59 -33.56 -6.58
CA THR A 201 -0.35 -32.49 -6.92
C THR A 201 -0.70 -32.56 -8.40
N SER A 202 -1.98 -32.44 -8.74
CA SER A 202 -2.47 -32.47 -10.11
C SER A 202 -3.43 -31.30 -10.37
N SER A 203 -3.35 -30.74 -11.58
CA SER A 203 -4.18 -29.65 -12.08
C SER A 203 -4.97 -30.06 -13.34
N ASN A 204 -5.05 -31.35 -13.64
CA ASN A 204 -5.61 -31.84 -14.90
C ASN A 204 -7.08 -31.43 -15.09
N ILE A 205 -7.88 -31.35 -14.02
CA ILE A 205 -9.24 -30.82 -14.12
C ILE A 205 -9.23 -29.34 -14.48
N LYS A 206 -8.32 -28.56 -13.88
CA LYS A 206 -8.19 -27.13 -14.18
C LYS A 206 -7.80 -26.89 -15.63
N ASP A 207 -6.89 -27.70 -16.15
CA ASP A 207 -6.34 -27.54 -17.49
C ASP A 207 -7.31 -28.02 -18.59
N SER A 208 -8.28 -28.86 -18.24
CA SER A 208 -9.31 -29.38 -19.17
C SER A 208 -10.61 -28.55 -19.20
N ILE A 209 -10.72 -27.50 -18.39
CA ILE A 209 -11.92 -26.64 -18.31
C ILE A 209 -11.59 -25.17 -18.63
N SER A 210 -12.51 -24.50 -19.33
CA SER A 210 -12.50 -23.05 -19.47
C SER A 210 -13.50 -22.40 -18.50
N LYS A 211 -13.08 -21.38 -17.74
CA LYS A 211 -13.96 -20.62 -16.84
C LYS A 211 -15.11 -19.87 -17.57
N LYS A 212 -15.05 -19.78 -18.90
CA LYS A 212 -16.10 -19.16 -19.73
C LYS A 212 -17.20 -20.15 -20.13
N GLU A 213 -17.00 -21.45 -19.92
CA GLU A 213 -18.00 -22.47 -20.24
C GLU A 213 -19.18 -22.45 -19.26
N ASN A 214 -20.28 -23.07 -19.69
CA ASN A 214 -21.45 -23.25 -18.83
C ASN A 214 -21.09 -24.07 -17.58
N PRO A 215 -21.47 -23.66 -16.36
CA PRO A 215 -21.19 -24.38 -15.12
C PRO A 215 -21.60 -25.85 -15.13
N HIS A 216 -22.69 -26.22 -15.83
CA HIS A 216 -23.12 -27.60 -15.96
C HIS A 216 -22.13 -28.46 -16.75
N ILE A 217 -21.52 -27.89 -17.80
CA ILE A 217 -20.48 -28.57 -18.61
C ILE A 217 -19.21 -28.73 -17.78
N ILE A 218 -18.81 -27.67 -17.08
CA ILE A 218 -17.65 -27.71 -16.18
C ILE A 218 -17.83 -28.80 -15.11
N LYS A 219 -19.01 -28.87 -14.50
CA LYS A 219 -19.36 -29.91 -13.53
C LYS A 219 -19.28 -31.31 -14.14
N ALA A 220 -19.87 -31.53 -15.31
CA ALA A 220 -19.88 -32.84 -15.97
C ALA A 220 -18.46 -33.33 -16.27
N LYS A 221 -17.62 -32.48 -16.89
CA LYS A 221 -16.21 -32.79 -17.18
C LYS A 221 -15.42 -33.11 -15.92
N ALA A 222 -15.60 -32.32 -14.85
CA ALA A 222 -14.90 -32.55 -13.59
C ALA A 222 -15.31 -33.88 -12.94
N LEU A 223 -16.61 -34.21 -12.92
CA LEU A 223 -17.10 -35.47 -12.37
C LEU A 223 -16.63 -36.68 -13.19
N GLU A 224 -16.68 -36.59 -14.53
CA GLU A 224 -16.17 -37.63 -15.43
C GLU A 224 -14.68 -37.89 -15.16
N TYR A 225 -13.86 -36.84 -15.05
CA TYR A 225 -12.44 -36.98 -14.74
C TYR A 225 -12.22 -37.65 -13.38
N ILE A 226 -12.95 -37.21 -12.34
CA ILE A 226 -12.84 -37.77 -10.99
C ILE A 226 -13.20 -39.26 -10.99
N ASP A 227 -14.26 -39.64 -11.69
CA ASP A 227 -14.73 -41.03 -11.73
C ASP A 227 -13.85 -41.94 -12.59
N ASN A 228 -13.17 -41.41 -13.61
CA ASN A 228 -12.23 -42.15 -14.44
C ASN A 228 -10.85 -42.28 -13.77
N ALA A 229 -10.24 -41.17 -13.35
CA ALA A 229 -8.87 -41.14 -12.83
C ALA A 229 -8.79 -41.60 -11.36
N TYR A 230 -9.83 -41.36 -10.58
CA TYR A 230 -9.83 -41.57 -9.13
C TYR A 230 -10.93 -42.51 -8.64
N LYS A 231 -11.43 -43.40 -9.51
CA LYS A 231 -12.50 -44.38 -9.22
C LYS A 231 -12.34 -45.10 -7.87
N TYR A 232 -11.13 -45.60 -7.60
CA TYR A 232 -10.82 -46.41 -6.41
C TYR A 232 -10.15 -45.61 -5.29
N HIS A 233 -10.08 -44.28 -5.41
CA HIS A 233 -9.49 -43.43 -4.38
C HIS A 233 -10.53 -43.06 -3.31
N LEU A 234 -10.05 -42.90 -2.08
CA LEU A 234 -10.82 -42.25 -1.03
C LEU A 234 -10.97 -40.76 -1.35
N LYS A 235 -12.17 -40.33 -1.71
CA LYS A 235 -12.47 -38.93 -2.02
C LYS A 235 -12.63 -38.14 -0.73
N ILE A 236 -11.83 -37.09 -0.55
CA ILE A 236 -11.89 -36.15 0.57
C ILE A 236 -12.09 -34.76 -0.02
N TYR A 237 -13.15 -34.09 0.41
CA TYR A 237 -13.42 -32.70 0.06
C TYR A 237 -13.01 -31.83 1.24
N THR A 238 -12.38 -30.69 0.97
CA THR A 238 -11.85 -29.77 1.99
C THR A 238 -12.12 -28.35 1.57
N ASP A 239 -12.44 -27.47 2.52
CA ASP A 239 -12.54 -26.04 2.24
C ASP A 239 -12.23 -25.19 3.48
N GLY A 240 -11.84 -23.94 3.25
CA GLY A 240 -11.52 -22.94 4.26
C GLY A 240 -12.29 -21.65 4.00
N SER A 241 -12.78 -21.00 5.06
CA SER A 241 -13.54 -19.77 4.94
C SER A 241 -13.03 -18.68 5.86
N LYS A 242 -13.15 -17.44 5.40
CA LYS A 242 -12.83 -16.22 6.14
C LYS A 242 -13.92 -15.19 5.90
N ASP A 243 -14.45 -14.61 6.97
CA ASP A 243 -15.24 -13.38 6.88
C ASP A 243 -14.29 -12.17 6.87
N PRO A 244 -14.24 -11.37 5.79
CA PRO A 244 -13.39 -10.19 5.72
C PRO A 244 -13.77 -9.09 6.73
N ALA A 245 -15.04 -9.03 7.16
CA ALA A 245 -15.53 -7.96 8.01
C ALA A 245 -15.20 -8.20 9.48
N SER A 246 -15.55 -9.39 9.99
CA SER A 246 -15.28 -9.75 11.39
C SER A 246 -13.88 -10.35 11.60
N GLY A 247 -13.21 -10.80 10.54
CA GLY A 247 -11.94 -11.52 10.64
C GLY A 247 -12.09 -12.99 11.07
N LYS A 248 -13.32 -13.47 11.31
CA LYS A 248 -13.59 -14.86 11.68
C LYS A 248 -13.16 -15.82 10.59
N THR A 249 -12.58 -16.93 10.98
CA THR A 249 -12.11 -18.00 10.08
C THR A 249 -12.51 -19.39 10.58
N GLY A 250 -12.66 -20.31 9.64
CA GLY A 250 -13.07 -21.68 9.90
C GLY A 250 -12.73 -22.59 8.73
N TYR A 251 -12.83 -23.89 8.96
CA TYR A 251 -12.55 -24.89 7.95
C TYR A 251 -13.60 -25.99 7.98
N ALA A 252 -13.73 -26.73 6.89
CA ALA A 252 -14.54 -27.92 6.81
C ALA A 252 -13.91 -29.00 5.93
N PHE A 253 -14.26 -30.25 6.20
CA PHE A 253 -13.96 -31.36 5.31
C PHE A 253 -15.05 -32.43 5.37
N ILE A 254 -15.18 -33.19 4.30
CA ILE A 254 -16.12 -34.32 4.16
C ILE A 254 -15.41 -35.50 3.50
N ILE A 255 -15.68 -36.69 4.02
CA ILE A 255 -15.24 -37.97 3.48
C ILE A 255 -16.50 -38.82 3.22
N PRO A 256 -17.13 -38.72 2.04
CA PRO A 256 -18.46 -39.28 1.80
C PRO A 256 -18.55 -40.79 2.06
N SER A 257 -17.58 -41.57 1.60
CA SER A 257 -17.59 -43.03 1.73
C SER A 257 -17.39 -43.54 3.16
N LYS A 258 -16.97 -42.65 4.08
CA LYS A 258 -16.85 -42.95 5.51
C LYS A 258 -17.95 -42.30 6.35
N LEU A 259 -18.85 -41.53 5.72
CA LEU A 259 -19.88 -40.73 6.40
C LEU A 259 -19.29 -39.77 7.46
N ILE A 260 -18.08 -39.25 7.19
CA ILE A 260 -17.41 -38.29 8.08
C ILE A 260 -17.60 -36.90 7.50
N ALA A 261 -18.11 -35.99 8.32
CA ALA A 261 -18.14 -34.56 8.05
C ALA A 261 -17.72 -33.81 9.32
N SER A 262 -16.86 -32.82 9.18
CA SER A 262 -16.46 -31.95 10.28
C SER A 262 -16.27 -30.54 9.78
N TYR A 263 -16.69 -29.58 10.58
CA TYR A 263 -16.40 -28.17 10.40
C TYR A 263 -16.16 -27.54 11.75
N LYS A 264 -15.19 -26.65 11.83
CA LYS A 264 -14.72 -26.09 13.10
C LYS A 264 -14.30 -24.65 12.92
N ARG A 265 -14.52 -23.87 13.98
CA ARG A 265 -14.05 -22.50 14.10
C ARG A 265 -12.56 -22.49 14.44
N THR A 266 -11.77 -21.71 13.71
CA THR A 266 -10.34 -21.50 14.00
C THR A 266 -10.10 -20.14 14.67
N SER A 267 -8.87 -19.86 15.13
CA SER A 267 -8.48 -18.52 15.59
C SER A 267 -8.75 -17.45 14.54
N ASP A 268 -9.12 -16.25 14.96
CA ASP A 268 -9.40 -15.13 14.05
C ASP A 268 -8.18 -14.65 13.28
N ASN A 269 -8.46 -13.96 12.17
CA ASN A 269 -7.51 -13.26 11.32
C ASN A 269 -6.49 -14.16 10.60
N LEU A 270 -6.67 -15.48 10.61
CA LEU A 270 -5.92 -16.39 9.75
C LEU A 270 -6.17 -16.06 8.26
N SER A 271 -5.24 -16.46 7.41
CA SER A 271 -5.43 -16.42 5.96
C SER A 271 -6.34 -17.56 5.51
N VAL A 272 -7.06 -17.35 4.41
CA VAL A 272 -7.88 -18.39 3.78
C VAL A 272 -7.01 -19.61 3.45
N TYR A 273 -5.80 -19.39 2.96
CA TYR A 273 -4.80 -20.43 2.73
C TYR A 273 -4.54 -21.28 3.98
N THR A 274 -4.29 -20.66 5.14
CA THR A 274 -4.08 -21.40 6.40
C THR A 274 -5.29 -22.24 6.76
N THR A 275 -6.51 -21.72 6.57
CA THR A 275 -7.73 -22.51 6.84
C THR A 275 -7.93 -23.67 5.87
N GLU A 276 -7.65 -23.49 4.58
CA GLU A 276 -7.70 -24.57 3.59
C GLU A 276 -6.68 -25.67 3.90
N MET A 277 -5.44 -25.29 4.22
CA MET A 277 -4.40 -26.23 4.66
C MET A 277 -4.78 -26.95 5.95
N THR A 278 -5.48 -26.25 6.86
CA THR A 278 -5.98 -26.85 8.11
C THR A 278 -7.08 -27.88 7.82
N ALA A 279 -8.01 -27.60 6.90
CA ALA A 279 -8.99 -28.60 6.47
C ALA A 279 -8.32 -29.86 5.91
N MET A 280 -7.29 -29.70 5.07
CA MET A 280 -6.52 -30.83 4.53
C MET A 280 -5.78 -31.61 5.64
N TYR A 281 -5.12 -30.91 6.56
CA TYR A 281 -4.40 -31.56 7.65
C TYR A 281 -5.36 -32.32 8.59
N GLN A 282 -6.48 -31.71 8.96
CA GLN A 282 -7.45 -32.29 9.88
C GLN A 282 -8.21 -33.47 9.25
N SER A 283 -8.50 -33.41 7.95
CA SER A 283 -9.12 -34.51 7.22
C SER A 283 -8.20 -35.73 7.14
N LEU A 284 -6.90 -35.53 6.98
CA LEU A 284 -5.92 -36.63 7.02
C LEU A 284 -5.75 -37.16 8.45
N LYS A 285 -5.73 -36.28 9.46
CA LYS A 285 -5.58 -36.67 10.87
C LYS A 285 -6.76 -37.49 11.41
N CYS A 286 -7.96 -37.31 10.85
CA CYS A 286 -9.15 -38.08 11.26
C CYS A 286 -9.18 -39.51 10.70
N LEU A 287 -8.29 -39.85 9.76
CA LEU A 287 -8.17 -41.21 9.24
C LEU A 287 -7.38 -42.08 10.22
N PRO A 288 -7.76 -43.36 10.41
CA PRO A 288 -7.04 -44.27 11.29
C PRO A 288 -5.59 -44.47 10.84
N SER A 289 -4.69 -44.68 11.80
CA SER A 289 -3.22 -44.82 11.63
C SER A 289 -2.79 -45.89 10.61
N GLN A 290 -3.69 -46.78 10.20
CA GLN A 290 -3.52 -47.69 9.05
C GLN A 290 -3.49 -46.98 7.69
N THR A 291 -3.13 -45.70 7.63
CA THR A 291 -2.92 -44.94 6.39
C THR A 291 -1.85 -45.54 5.48
N GLU A 292 -1.04 -46.49 5.98
CA GLU A 292 -0.13 -47.32 5.18
C GLU A 292 -0.87 -48.19 4.13
N LYS A 293 -2.17 -48.48 4.30
CA LYS A 293 -2.99 -49.15 3.27
C LYS A 293 -3.23 -48.28 2.03
N TYR A 294 -3.09 -46.96 2.13
CA TYR A 294 -3.30 -46.05 1.00
C TYR A 294 -1.98 -45.82 0.27
N ARG A 295 -1.75 -46.59 -0.80
CA ARG A 295 -0.52 -46.61 -1.60
C ARG A 295 -0.14 -45.27 -2.24
N SER A 296 -1.11 -44.39 -2.52
CA SER A 296 -0.88 -43.10 -3.19
C SER A 296 -1.77 -41.99 -2.63
N LYS A 297 -1.16 -40.82 -2.41
CA LYS A 297 -1.85 -39.58 -2.00
C LYS A 297 -1.80 -38.60 -3.16
N THR A 298 -2.96 -38.17 -3.63
CA THR A 298 -3.10 -37.19 -4.73
C THR A 298 -3.93 -36.02 -4.24
N ILE A 299 -3.46 -34.80 -4.54
CA ILE A 299 -4.20 -33.55 -4.32
C ILE A 299 -4.61 -33.04 -5.70
N GLU A 300 -5.91 -33.02 -5.96
CA GLU A 300 -6.49 -32.52 -7.21
C GLU A 300 -7.31 -31.26 -6.92
N TRP A 301 -7.13 -30.23 -7.74
CA TRP A 301 -7.98 -29.04 -7.69
C TRP A 301 -9.32 -29.30 -8.37
N ILE A 302 -10.42 -28.81 -7.79
CA ILE A 302 -11.76 -28.88 -8.40
C ILE A 302 -12.39 -27.50 -8.54
N PRO A 303 -13.21 -27.26 -9.58
CA PRO A 303 -13.89 -25.98 -9.77
C PRO A 303 -14.90 -25.71 -8.64
N ALA A 304 -14.83 -24.50 -8.08
CA ALA A 304 -15.76 -24.01 -7.07
C ALA A 304 -17.07 -23.51 -7.70
N HIS A 305 -18.18 -23.61 -6.95
CA HIS A 305 -19.49 -23.04 -7.28
C HIS A 305 -20.12 -23.53 -8.59
N VAL A 306 -19.78 -24.75 -9.02
CA VAL A 306 -20.38 -25.41 -10.19
C VAL A 306 -21.33 -26.54 -9.80
N GLY A 307 -21.60 -26.75 -8.51
CA GLY A 307 -22.58 -27.74 -8.05
C GLY A 307 -22.04 -29.16 -7.85
N ILE A 308 -20.73 -29.33 -7.66
CA ILE A 308 -20.13 -30.61 -7.23
C ILE A 308 -20.50 -30.83 -5.76
N LEU A 309 -21.32 -31.84 -5.48
CA LEU A 309 -21.97 -32.03 -4.17
C LEU A 309 -21.00 -31.93 -2.99
N GLY A 310 -19.90 -32.70 -3.01
CA GLY A 310 -18.91 -32.69 -1.93
C GLY A 310 -18.25 -31.33 -1.71
N ASN A 311 -17.96 -30.60 -2.79
CA ASN A 311 -17.38 -29.26 -2.75
C ASN A 311 -18.36 -28.22 -2.20
N GLU A 312 -19.61 -28.21 -2.70
CA GLU A 312 -20.65 -27.30 -2.23
C GLU A 312 -20.98 -27.52 -0.75
N GLN A 313 -20.93 -28.79 -0.29
CA GLN A 313 -21.16 -29.10 1.11
C GLN A 313 -20.02 -28.55 2.00
N VAL A 314 -18.75 -28.75 1.64
CA VAL A 314 -17.64 -28.19 2.44
C VAL A 314 -17.62 -26.67 2.44
N ASP A 315 -17.95 -26.00 1.32
CA ASP A 315 -18.07 -24.53 1.27
C ASP A 315 -19.16 -24.02 2.22
N LYS A 316 -20.35 -24.66 2.19
CA LYS A 316 -21.44 -24.34 3.12
C LYS A 316 -21.02 -24.58 4.58
N LEU A 317 -20.41 -25.72 4.88
CA LEU A 317 -19.98 -26.06 6.24
C LEU A 317 -18.86 -25.13 6.75
N ALA A 318 -17.90 -24.76 5.90
CA ALA A 318 -16.83 -23.83 6.27
C ALA A 318 -17.39 -22.45 6.58
N LYS A 319 -18.40 -21.97 5.83
CA LYS A 319 -19.13 -20.74 6.12
C LYS A 319 -19.99 -20.85 7.37
N LEU A 320 -20.61 -22.01 7.63
CA LEU A 320 -21.37 -22.26 8.85
C LEU A 320 -20.49 -22.21 10.09
N ALA A 321 -19.24 -22.67 10.01
CA ALA A 321 -18.28 -22.56 11.11
C ALA A 321 -18.13 -21.11 11.59
N LEU A 322 -18.18 -20.12 10.70
CA LEU A 322 -18.00 -18.70 11.01
C LEU A 322 -19.14 -18.11 11.84
N ARG A 323 -20.31 -18.77 11.90
CA ARG A 323 -21.47 -18.30 12.67
C ARG A 323 -21.27 -18.41 14.19
N TYR A 324 -20.33 -19.26 14.62
CA TYR A 324 -20.05 -19.47 16.03
C TYR A 324 -18.94 -18.54 16.53
N ASP A 325 -19.11 -17.99 17.73
CA ASP A 325 -18.09 -17.19 18.43
C ASP A 325 -17.04 -18.07 19.13
N LYS A 326 -17.45 -19.27 19.54
CA LYS A 326 -16.55 -20.23 20.19
C LYS A 326 -15.49 -20.72 19.19
N ILE A 327 -14.21 -20.50 19.53
CA ILE A 327 -13.07 -21.04 18.79
C ILE A 327 -12.89 -22.52 19.18
N ASP A 328 -13.01 -23.42 18.21
CA ASP A 328 -12.82 -24.87 18.41
C ASP A 328 -11.35 -25.28 18.30
N LEU A 329 -10.59 -24.60 17.44
CA LEU A 329 -9.17 -24.86 17.20
C LEU A 329 -8.37 -23.57 17.33
N ASN A 330 -7.67 -23.43 18.46
CA ASN A 330 -6.78 -22.32 18.69
C ASN A 330 -5.48 -22.52 17.90
N MET A 331 -5.24 -21.65 16.95
CA MET A 331 -4.06 -21.62 16.08
C MET A 331 -3.30 -20.32 16.27
N SER A 332 -1.98 -20.41 16.29
CA SER A 332 -1.11 -19.25 16.16
C SER A 332 -1.13 -18.74 14.72
N ILE A 333 -0.94 -17.44 14.54
CA ILE A 333 -0.87 -16.83 13.21
C ILE A 333 0.59 -16.76 12.73
N SER A 334 0.80 -16.89 11.44
CA SER A 334 2.13 -16.70 10.82
C SER A 334 2.57 -15.23 10.88
N ALA A 335 3.87 -14.98 10.76
CA ALA A 335 4.39 -13.61 10.65
C ALA A 335 3.83 -12.87 9.45
N ASN A 336 3.55 -13.56 8.34
CA ASN A 336 2.97 -12.93 7.15
C ASN A 336 1.53 -12.47 7.40
N GLU A 337 0.73 -13.27 8.10
CA GLU A 337 -0.62 -12.88 8.53
C GLU A 337 -0.56 -11.71 9.50
N PHE A 338 0.36 -11.74 10.47
CA PHE A 338 0.57 -10.61 11.38
C PHE A 338 0.99 -9.32 10.65
N ILE A 339 1.90 -9.42 9.69
CA ILE A 339 2.33 -8.29 8.85
C ILE A 339 1.14 -7.77 8.03
N ALA A 340 0.27 -8.64 7.52
CA ALA A 340 -0.94 -8.22 6.79
C ALA A 340 -1.93 -7.48 7.70
N ILE A 341 -2.18 -7.98 8.91
CA ILE A 341 -3.04 -7.34 9.92
C ILE A 341 -2.50 -5.95 10.26
N THR A 342 -1.22 -5.86 10.61
CA THR A 342 -0.58 -4.60 10.98
C THR A 342 -0.49 -3.64 9.79
N THR A 343 -0.24 -4.12 8.57
CA THR A 343 -0.31 -3.28 7.36
C THR A 343 -1.69 -2.66 7.19
N ALA A 344 -2.77 -3.42 7.38
CA ALA A 344 -4.14 -2.91 7.30
C ALA A 344 -4.43 -1.89 8.42
N LEU A 345 -3.98 -2.16 9.65
CA LEU A 345 -4.12 -1.27 10.78
C LEU A 345 -3.45 0.08 10.54
N TYR A 346 -2.19 0.10 10.08
CA TYR A 346 -1.45 1.36 9.88
C TYR A 346 -1.95 2.15 8.68
N LYS A 347 -2.56 1.50 7.69
CA LYS A 347 -3.33 2.18 6.64
C LYS A 347 -4.55 2.90 7.22
N LYS A 348 -5.30 2.26 8.12
CA LYS A 348 -6.43 2.90 8.82
C LYS A 348 -5.97 4.07 9.69
N LYS A 349 -4.89 3.92 10.46
CA LYS A 349 -4.31 5.02 11.26
C LYS A 349 -3.86 6.19 10.40
N TRP A 350 -3.23 5.92 9.25
CA TRP A 350 -2.84 6.97 8.32
C TRP A 350 -4.05 7.67 7.71
N GLN A 351 -5.10 6.93 7.34
CA GLN A 351 -6.35 7.52 6.86
C GLN A 351 -6.99 8.41 7.92
N ALA A 352 -7.09 7.95 9.17
CA ALA A 352 -7.64 8.77 10.26
C ALA A 352 -6.81 10.04 10.52
N ARG A 353 -5.48 9.97 10.43
CA ARG A 353 -4.62 11.15 10.49
C ARG A 353 -4.95 12.12 9.36
N TRP A 354 -5.00 11.63 8.12
CA TRP A 354 -5.35 12.42 6.95
C TRP A 354 -6.70 13.11 7.08
N ASP A 355 -7.74 12.39 7.51
CA ASP A 355 -9.09 12.92 7.67
C ASP A 355 -9.16 14.03 8.73
N ASN A 356 -8.20 14.08 9.66
CA ASN A 356 -8.11 15.13 10.69
C ASN A 356 -7.19 16.29 10.29
N THR A 357 -6.18 16.06 9.45
CA THR A 357 -5.14 17.07 9.16
C THR A 357 -5.20 17.66 7.75
N CYS A 358 -5.93 17.05 6.82
CA CYS A 358 -5.98 17.51 5.43
C CYS A 358 -6.85 18.77 5.26
N SER A 359 -6.45 19.62 4.30
CA SER A 359 -7.28 20.76 3.89
C SER A 359 -8.58 20.28 3.23
N LEU A 360 -9.62 21.13 3.27
CA LEU A 360 -10.90 20.85 2.59
C LEU A 360 -10.68 20.57 1.10
N TRP A 361 -9.79 21.32 0.44
CA TRP A 361 -9.42 21.10 -0.95
C TRP A 361 -8.78 19.73 -1.17
N SER A 362 -7.73 19.41 -0.40
CA SER A 362 -7.04 18.13 -0.59
C SER A 362 -7.97 16.94 -0.35
N ARG A 363 -8.95 17.09 0.55
CA ARG A 363 -9.99 16.07 0.82
C ARG A 363 -10.99 15.91 -0.32
N SER A 364 -11.38 17.01 -0.99
CA SER A 364 -12.32 16.95 -2.11
C SER A 364 -11.72 16.22 -3.32
N ILE A 365 -10.41 16.39 -3.54
CA ILE A 365 -9.66 15.74 -4.62
C ILE A 365 -9.22 14.32 -4.22
N ASN A 366 -8.62 14.14 -3.04
CA ASN A 366 -8.09 12.85 -2.61
C ASN A 366 -8.70 12.42 -1.26
N ASN A 367 -9.63 11.49 -1.34
CA ASN A 367 -10.30 10.92 -0.17
C ASN A 367 -9.53 9.78 0.51
N THR A 368 -8.48 9.24 -0.11
CA THR A 368 -7.78 8.06 0.43
C THR A 368 -6.26 8.10 0.24
N VAL A 369 -5.52 7.96 1.33
CA VAL A 369 -4.06 8.13 1.34
C VAL A 369 -3.24 7.01 0.71
N ASN A 370 -3.79 5.78 0.66
CA ASN A 370 -3.05 4.59 0.23
C ASN A 370 -3.41 4.13 -1.20
N LYS A 371 -3.84 5.06 -2.06
CA LYS A 371 -3.96 4.78 -3.50
C LYS A 371 -2.55 4.65 -4.09
N LYS A 372 -2.39 3.77 -5.10
CA LYS A 372 -1.19 3.79 -5.94
C LYS A 372 -1.12 5.19 -6.56
N PRO A 373 -0.02 5.96 -6.35
CA PRO A 373 0.10 7.27 -6.94
C PRO A 373 0.08 7.13 -8.46
N THR A 374 -0.62 8.06 -9.11
CA THR A 374 -0.77 8.11 -10.56
C THR A 374 -0.41 9.52 -11.00
N PHE A 375 0.46 9.63 -12.00
CA PHE A 375 0.89 10.92 -12.52
C PHE A 375 0.57 11.01 -14.01
N TYR A 376 0.41 12.24 -14.51
CA TYR A 376 0.27 12.47 -15.93
C TYR A 376 1.55 12.05 -16.66
N GLN A 377 1.39 11.24 -17.72
CA GLN A 377 2.49 10.61 -18.46
C GLN A 377 3.06 11.49 -19.59
N GLY A 378 2.65 12.77 -19.68
CA GLY A 378 3.26 13.72 -20.59
C GLY A 378 4.56 14.34 -20.04
N ASN A 379 4.89 15.54 -20.51
CA ASN A 379 6.07 16.27 -20.04
C ASN A 379 5.98 16.60 -18.54
N ARG A 380 7.11 16.48 -17.84
CA ARG A 380 7.29 16.82 -16.43
C ARG A 380 6.74 18.19 -16.04
N TYR A 381 6.85 19.19 -16.92
CA TYR A 381 6.24 20.50 -16.66
C TYR A 381 4.72 20.36 -16.42
N HIS A 382 4.01 19.71 -17.34
CA HIS A 382 2.56 19.48 -17.24
C HIS A 382 2.21 18.57 -16.05
N THR A 383 3.01 17.55 -15.78
CA THR A 383 2.82 16.67 -14.61
C THR A 383 2.86 17.47 -13.31
N LYS A 384 3.84 18.38 -13.15
CA LYS A 384 3.93 19.26 -11.98
C LYS A 384 2.75 20.23 -11.90
N THR A 385 2.29 20.77 -13.03
CA THR A 385 1.13 21.67 -13.07
C THR A 385 -0.14 20.97 -12.58
N ILE A 386 -0.43 19.76 -13.09
CA ILE A 386 -1.57 18.96 -12.62
C ILE A 386 -1.43 18.64 -11.13
N THR A 387 -0.23 18.24 -10.69
CA THR A 387 0.02 17.90 -9.28
C THR A 387 -0.21 19.11 -8.36
N ARG A 388 0.18 20.32 -8.78
CA ARG A 388 -0.07 21.57 -8.04
C ARG A 388 -1.55 21.94 -7.97
N LEU A 389 -2.28 21.76 -9.07
CA LEU A 389 -3.74 21.93 -9.09
C LEU A 389 -4.39 20.96 -8.09
N ARG A 390 -3.97 19.68 -8.08
CA ARG A 390 -4.44 18.68 -7.11
C ARG A 390 -4.12 19.06 -5.67
N PHE A 391 -2.96 19.68 -5.39
CA PHE A 391 -2.63 20.17 -4.05
C PHE A 391 -3.51 21.34 -3.56
N GLY A 392 -4.06 22.13 -4.47
CA GLY A 392 -4.76 23.38 -4.12
C GLY A 392 -3.80 24.51 -3.73
N THR A 393 -2.49 24.28 -3.90
CA THR A 393 -1.47 25.31 -3.76
C THR A 393 -1.03 25.71 -5.15
N THR A 394 -1.74 26.68 -5.70
CA THR A 394 -1.44 27.23 -7.02
C THR A 394 -0.81 28.59 -6.91
N LEU A 395 -0.37 29.05 -8.07
CA LEU A 395 0.24 30.35 -8.27
C LEU A 395 -0.78 31.33 -8.86
N LEU A 396 -2.06 31.11 -8.55
CA LEU A 396 -3.15 31.94 -9.07
C LEU A 396 -3.28 33.22 -8.24
N PRO A 397 -3.66 34.35 -8.88
CA PRO A 397 -3.78 35.63 -8.18
C PRO A 397 -4.73 35.59 -6.98
N GLY A 398 -5.82 34.83 -7.03
CA GLY A 398 -6.74 34.67 -5.90
C GLY A 398 -6.11 34.07 -4.63
N GLN A 399 -5.01 33.33 -4.76
CA GLN A 399 -4.24 32.81 -3.62
C GLN A 399 -3.09 33.76 -3.24
N LEU A 400 -2.46 34.41 -4.22
CA LEU A 400 -1.25 35.22 -4.03
C LEU A 400 -1.52 36.67 -3.62
N GLY A 401 -2.58 37.27 -4.13
CA GLY A 401 -2.95 38.67 -3.87
C GLY A 401 -3.32 38.95 -2.41
N GLN A 402 -3.43 37.91 -1.58
CA GLN A 402 -3.54 38.02 -0.12
C GLN A 402 -2.19 38.34 0.55
N TYR A 403 -1.08 38.09 -0.13
CA TYR A 403 0.28 38.23 0.40
C TYR A 403 1.16 39.18 -0.41
N ILE A 404 0.74 39.53 -1.63
CA ILE A 404 1.50 40.33 -2.58
C ILE A 404 0.69 41.58 -2.97
N LEU A 405 1.19 42.76 -2.59
CA LEU A 405 0.47 44.05 -2.73
C LEU A 405 0.12 44.42 -4.18
N ASN A 406 0.91 43.96 -5.17
CA ASN A 406 0.75 44.34 -6.58
C ASN A 406 0.03 43.27 -7.43
N VAL A 407 -0.60 42.27 -6.80
CA VAL A 407 -1.35 41.22 -7.49
C VAL A 407 -2.80 41.29 -7.05
N SER A 408 -3.70 41.67 -7.97
CA SER A 408 -5.14 41.66 -7.72
C SER A 408 -5.61 40.21 -7.50
N PRO A 409 -6.31 39.89 -6.40
CA PRO A 409 -6.81 38.54 -6.15
C PRO A 409 -8.08 38.20 -6.95
N ILE A 410 -8.65 39.18 -7.65
CA ILE A 410 -9.88 39.03 -8.43
C ILE A 410 -9.57 39.00 -9.92
N CYS A 411 -10.36 38.24 -10.65
CA CYS A 411 -10.28 38.18 -12.10
C CYS A 411 -10.79 39.49 -12.70
N ASN A 412 -10.01 40.09 -13.60
CA ASN A 412 -10.32 41.39 -14.20
C ASN A 412 -11.62 41.40 -15.04
N THR A 413 -12.12 40.23 -15.45
CA THR A 413 -13.33 40.12 -16.29
C THR A 413 -14.59 39.81 -15.50
N SER A 414 -14.50 38.97 -14.47
CA SER A 414 -15.66 38.51 -13.71
C SER A 414 -15.82 39.20 -12.35
N GLY A 415 -14.77 39.86 -11.85
CA GLY A 415 -14.74 40.45 -10.51
C GLY A 415 -14.73 39.42 -9.35
N ILE A 416 -14.71 38.13 -9.66
CA ILE A 416 -14.68 37.04 -8.67
C ILE A 416 -13.23 36.67 -8.38
N LYS A 417 -12.97 36.10 -7.19
CA LYS A 417 -11.67 35.56 -6.80
C LYS A 417 -11.12 34.62 -7.89
N GLU A 418 -9.91 34.89 -8.36
CA GLU A 418 -9.27 34.09 -9.41
C GLU A 418 -8.58 32.86 -8.80
N ASP A 419 -9.39 31.88 -8.41
CA ASP A 419 -8.93 30.60 -7.85
C ASP A 419 -9.09 29.44 -8.86
N ILE A 420 -8.74 28.22 -8.44
CA ILE A 420 -8.73 27.05 -9.31
C ILE A 420 -10.12 26.75 -9.85
N GLU A 421 -11.14 26.83 -8.99
CA GLU A 421 -12.54 26.60 -9.38
C GLU A 421 -12.96 27.62 -10.43
N HIS A 422 -12.62 28.90 -10.20
CA HIS A 422 -12.89 29.95 -11.17
C HIS A 422 -12.21 29.70 -12.51
N VAL A 423 -10.90 29.47 -12.50
CA VAL A 423 -10.11 29.28 -13.72
C VAL A 423 -10.53 28.03 -14.48
N LEU A 424 -10.89 26.93 -13.80
CA LEU A 424 -11.22 25.67 -14.47
C LEU A 424 -12.70 25.56 -14.89
N VAL A 425 -13.64 26.21 -14.18
CA VAL A 425 -15.07 25.92 -14.34
C VAL A 425 -15.90 27.16 -14.69
N THR A 426 -15.65 28.34 -14.11
CA THR A 426 -16.59 29.47 -14.18
C THR A 426 -16.11 30.74 -14.89
N CYS A 427 -14.80 30.92 -15.12
CA CYS A 427 -14.24 32.14 -15.71
C CYS A 427 -14.74 32.42 -17.14
N ILE A 428 -15.37 33.56 -17.37
CA ILE A 428 -15.98 33.92 -18.67
C ILE A 428 -14.91 34.05 -19.76
N ASN A 429 -13.73 34.57 -19.41
CA ASN A 429 -12.59 34.72 -20.32
C ASN A 429 -12.07 33.38 -20.87
N HIS A 430 -12.41 32.25 -20.23
CA HIS A 430 -11.97 30.91 -20.65
C HIS A 430 -13.12 30.06 -21.21
N SER A 431 -14.27 30.67 -21.50
CA SER A 431 -15.47 30.00 -22.02
C SER A 431 -15.20 29.20 -23.30
N GLN A 432 -14.53 29.79 -24.29
CA GLN A 432 -14.22 29.11 -25.55
C GLN A 432 -13.29 27.90 -25.35
N ALA A 433 -12.20 28.06 -24.59
CA ALA A 433 -11.29 26.97 -24.26
C ALA A 433 -12.00 25.86 -23.45
N ARG A 434 -12.93 26.22 -22.55
CA ARG A 434 -13.75 25.23 -21.82
C ARG A 434 -14.72 24.48 -22.73
N GLN A 435 -15.28 25.11 -23.75
CA GLN A 435 -16.12 24.40 -24.73
C GLN A 435 -15.30 23.36 -25.51
N ASN A 436 -14.06 23.68 -25.91
CA ASN A 436 -13.15 22.72 -26.54
C ASN A 436 -12.81 21.57 -25.59
N LEU A 437 -12.56 21.87 -24.31
CA LEU A 437 -12.34 20.87 -23.26
C LEU A 437 -13.55 19.94 -23.13
N GLN A 438 -14.77 20.49 -23.00
CA GLN A 438 -16.00 19.70 -22.88
C GLN A 438 -16.21 18.82 -24.11
N ALA A 439 -16.04 19.35 -25.32
CA ALA A 439 -16.19 18.60 -26.56
C ALA A 439 -15.23 17.41 -26.67
N ASN A 440 -14.02 17.52 -26.09
CA ASN A 440 -13.09 16.39 -25.98
C ASN A 440 -13.49 15.39 -24.90
N LEU A 441 -13.99 15.85 -23.75
CA LEU A 441 -14.47 14.98 -22.67
C LEU A 441 -15.74 14.21 -23.04
N ASP A 442 -16.59 14.79 -23.89
CA ASP A 442 -17.80 14.13 -24.40
C ASP A 442 -17.48 12.87 -25.21
N LYS A 443 -16.33 12.85 -25.90
CA LYS A 443 -15.83 11.66 -26.64
C LYS A 443 -15.60 10.45 -25.75
N VAL A 444 -15.40 10.68 -24.44
CA VAL A 444 -15.21 9.62 -23.43
C VAL A 444 -16.36 9.58 -22.42
N GLN A 445 -17.54 10.10 -22.78
CA GLN A 445 -18.76 10.07 -21.96
C GLN A 445 -18.58 10.75 -20.59
N ILE A 446 -17.80 11.83 -20.53
CA ILE A 446 -17.68 12.67 -19.33
C ILE A 446 -18.44 13.96 -19.57
N GLN A 447 -19.65 14.03 -19.01
CA GLN A 447 -20.53 15.20 -19.09
C GLN A 447 -20.33 16.09 -17.88
N ASN A 448 -20.48 17.41 -18.08
CA ASN A 448 -20.34 18.45 -17.07
C ASN A 448 -18.94 18.53 -16.44
N ILE A 449 -18.15 19.52 -16.89
CA ILE A 449 -16.87 19.85 -16.26
C ILE A 449 -17.09 20.23 -14.78
N ASP A 450 -16.42 19.49 -13.91
CA ASP A 450 -16.22 19.78 -12.49
C ASP A 450 -14.71 19.64 -12.22
N THR A 451 -14.17 20.54 -11.40
CA THR A 451 -12.81 20.47 -10.86
C THR A 451 -12.42 19.08 -10.38
N LYS A 452 -13.30 18.37 -9.64
CA LYS A 452 -13.00 17.02 -9.15
C LYS A 452 -12.83 16.03 -10.29
N ILE A 453 -13.67 16.08 -11.32
CA ILE A 453 -13.58 15.21 -12.50
C ILE A 453 -12.28 15.49 -13.26
N LEU A 454 -11.88 16.76 -13.39
CA LEU A 454 -10.64 17.13 -14.07
C LEU A 454 -9.38 16.69 -13.31
N LEU A 455 -9.42 16.76 -11.98
CA LEU A 455 -8.25 16.56 -11.14
C LEU A 455 -8.12 15.13 -10.59
N ASP A 456 -9.20 14.39 -10.31
CA ASP A 456 -9.21 12.96 -9.93
C ASP A 456 -10.18 12.13 -10.80
N PRO A 457 -9.97 12.05 -12.13
CA PRO A 457 -10.83 11.30 -13.05
C PRO A 457 -10.78 9.78 -12.82
N PRO A 458 -11.77 9.02 -13.36
CA PRO A 458 -11.73 7.55 -13.39
C PRO A 458 -10.42 7.01 -13.97
N LYS A 459 -9.86 5.97 -13.35
CA LYS A 459 -8.52 5.45 -13.67
C LYS A 459 -8.33 5.03 -15.12
N ASP A 460 -9.37 4.49 -15.74
CA ASP A 460 -9.40 4.06 -17.14
C ASP A 460 -9.36 5.25 -18.12
N LYS A 461 -9.82 6.43 -17.70
CA LYS A 461 -9.88 7.65 -18.52
C LYS A 461 -8.85 8.71 -18.09
N GLN A 462 -8.13 8.46 -17.00
CA GLN A 462 -7.35 9.49 -16.30
C GLN A 462 -6.31 10.18 -17.17
N GLN A 463 -5.52 9.44 -17.94
CA GLN A 463 -4.50 10.04 -18.82
C GLN A 463 -5.12 10.86 -19.94
N TYR A 464 -6.25 10.41 -20.49
CA TYR A 464 -6.97 11.15 -21.52
C TYR A 464 -7.53 12.47 -20.97
N VAL A 465 -8.22 12.43 -19.83
CA VAL A 465 -8.75 13.64 -19.17
C VAL A 465 -7.63 14.63 -18.85
N TRP A 466 -6.51 14.17 -18.30
CA TRP A 466 -5.36 15.03 -18.03
C TRP A 466 -4.71 15.58 -19.30
N SER A 467 -4.71 14.84 -20.41
CA SER A 467 -4.22 15.36 -21.69
C SER A 467 -5.11 16.51 -22.20
N CYS A 468 -6.44 16.37 -22.10
CA CYS A 468 -7.38 17.44 -22.45
C CYS A 468 -7.24 18.64 -21.52
N LEU A 469 -7.06 18.41 -20.21
CA LEU A 469 -6.81 19.47 -19.23
C LEU A 469 -5.51 20.23 -19.56
N VAL A 470 -4.45 19.54 -19.97
CA VAL A 470 -3.18 20.17 -20.38
C VAL A 470 -3.37 21.04 -21.62
N GLN A 471 -4.12 20.56 -22.60
CA GLN A 471 -4.47 21.36 -23.77
C GLN A 471 -5.23 22.63 -23.35
N TYR A 472 -6.26 22.50 -22.52
CA TYR A 472 -7.01 23.64 -21.97
C TYR A 472 -6.09 24.65 -21.26
N LEU A 473 -5.22 24.18 -20.35
CA LEU A 473 -4.29 25.02 -19.61
C LEU A 473 -3.28 25.74 -20.53
N THR A 474 -2.96 25.15 -21.68
CA THR A 474 -2.11 25.75 -22.71
C THR A 474 -2.88 26.84 -23.47
N GLU A 475 -4.13 26.57 -23.86
CA GLU A 475 -5.00 27.52 -24.57
C GLU A 475 -5.26 28.79 -23.75
N ILE A 476 -5.45 28.68 -22.44
CA ILE A 476 -5.64 29.84 -21.55
C ILE A 476 -4.34 30.50 -21.10
N ASP A 477 -3.19 30.02 -21.59
CA ASP A 477 -1.85 30.47 -21.22
C ASP A 477 -1.63 30.47 -19.69
N TYR A 478 -1.97 29.36 -19.05
CA TYR A 478 -1.86 29.20 -17.59
C TYR A 478 -0.42 29.45 -17.09
N HIS A 479 0.58 29.29 -17.96
CA HIS A 479 1.97 29.62 -17.69
C HIS A 479 2.19 31.08 -17.29
N LYS A 480 1.41 32.03 -17.82
CA LYS A 480 1.52 33.45 -17.47
C LYS A 480 1.32 33.69 -15.97
N PHE A 481 0.40 32.97 -15.32
CA PHE A 481 0.22 33.06 -13.87
C PHE A 481 1.49 32.67 -13.09
N ILE A 482 2.24 31.69 -13.61
CA ILE A 482 3.52 31.26 -13.03
C ILE A 482 4.63 32.29 -13.25
N LEU A 483 4.64 32.96 -14.41
CA LEU A 483 5.63 33.98 -14.76
C LEU A 483 5.42 35.30 -13.99
N VAL A 484 4.18 35.67 -13.68
CA VAL A 484 3.88 36.86 -12.88
C VAL A 484 4.56 36.80 -11.51
N LEU A 485 4.66 35.63 -10.89
CA LEU A 485 5.41 35.48 -9.63
C LEU A 485 6.91 35.68 -9.75
N LYS A 486 7.53 35.25 -10.86
CA LYS A 486 8.98 35.42 -11.05
C LYS A 486 9.41 36.87 -11.20
N LYS A 487 8.46 37.77 -11.46
CA LYS A 487 8.71 39.21 -11.55
C LYS A 487 8.48 39.94 -10.22
N VAL A 488 7.93 39.24 -9.22
CA VAL A 488 7.42 39.83 -7.97
C VAL A 488 8.11 39.25 -6.73
N ILE A 489 8.56 38.01 -6.81
CA ILE A 489 9.65 37.45 -5.98
C ILE A 489 10.96 37.82 -6.69
#